data_AF-A0A1I8EFV2-F1
#
_entry.id   AF-A0A1I8EFV2-F1
#
_cell.length_a   1.000
_cell.length_b   1.000
_cell.length_c   1.000
_cell.angle_alpha   90.00
_cell.angle_beta   90.00
_cell.angle_gamma   90.00
#
_symmetry.space_group_name_H-M   'P 1'
#
loop_
_entity.id
_entity.type
_entity.pdbx_description
1 polymer ?
#
loop_
_entity_poly.entity_id
_entity_poly.type
_entity_poly.pdbx_seq_one_letter_code
_entity_poly.pdbx_strand_id
1 'polypeptide(L)'
;MFCCVTSVPVYYRKMAVKGSNSIQWGKWIVVGGACIAGGAAIWWYVRKQTKDASFQTTNGSEGDVGPTASVASCSILFPGMQSSKGMKDKGNEYFKQCSYRKAAETFTEAIRLCPAEQKNHLAVCYQNRAAAYDRLGDPERSIMDCTKAVELAPLYLKAVVRRARAYLSVNRPDEALDDLTYAFVMAPEATDSLKTDVDSAVALAAANLVEHVKNTRESIPVRDELVLLWRSSYVNDPILHDLKEESRSSSPYHQALEAIRQRHYEEVIPLLENDLRVQQSDPNHLNLTFVLRDYILQARFALMKENLVSLKERLAAFDGIWNTLNGDSRYDVTNKRFRSMYHILLAAWKILEHCGDVESELNRAVEIDHTNVDVYLGAALLLSENGQLQEAIDYLDRLSKIDPAHHLVNHMRANCNMALKASVGDVGGAVACMTKVDQLLQMNQNADPVLYLITGRLYYAAQNKGLAKASFKKAAEGIPDYAAPVFYLAMVEAEEMEGSPNQMAMLESKMKICLEREKANPDALAILAKIAFQRQQLDEALRLYEKCIEVCPVHTNEASLLPAVTDYVQIRSLRKAVEAVQRATASPVNASGSVC
;
A
#
# COMPACT_ATOMS: atom_id res chain seq x y z
N MET A 1 8.13 -13.80 0.53
CA MET A 1 9.48 -13.94 -0.04
C MET A 1 9.47 -14.69 -1.37
N PHE A 2 8.55 -14.28 -2.26
CA PHE A 2 8.29 -14.86 -3.58
C PHE A 2 7.64 -13.80 -4.51
N CYS A 3 7.93 -12.54 -4.21
CA CYS A 3 7.51 -11.31 -4.85
C CYS A 3 8.20 -10.81 -6.16
N CYS A 4 9.28 -11.34 -6.74
CA CYS A 4 9.97 -10.77 -7.90
C CYS A 4 9.34 -11.21 -9.22
N VAL A 5 8.59 -12.31 -9.18
CA VAL A 5 7.56 -12.56 -10.19
C VAL A 5 6.34 -11.64 -9.96
N THR A 6 6.10 -11.20 -8.72
CA THR A 6 4.95 -10.34 -8.33
C THR A 6 5.17 -8.83 -8.54
N SER A 7 6.42 -8.38 -8.65
CA SER A 7 6.82 -6.97 -8.53
C SER A 7 7.60 -6.45 -9.74
N VAL A 8 7.45 -7.08 -10.91
CA VAL A 8 7.81 -6.44 -12.19
C VAL A 8 7.28 -4.98 -12.29
N PRO A 9 6.09 -4.60 -11.76
CA PRO A 9 5.71 -3.19 -11.71
C PRO A 9 6.61 -2.28 -10.86
N VAL A 10 7.41 -2.78 -9.91
CA VAL A 10 8.35 -1.98 -9.09
C VAL A 10 9.58 -1.55 -9.91
N TYR A 11 10.10 -2.43 -10.77
CA TYR A 11 11.21 -2.07 -11.67
C TYR A 11 10.77 -1.09 -12.77
N TYR A 12 9.59 -1.29 -13.36
CA TYR A 12 9.03 -0.34 -14.34
C TYR A 12 8.58 0.98 -13.70
N ARG A 13 8.11 0.99 -12.42
CA ARG A 13 7.85 2.22 -11.66
C ARG A 13 9.14 2.99 -11.35
N LYS A 14 10.25 2.33 -11.02
CA LYS A 14 11.54 3.00 -10.77
C LYS A 14 12.12 3.68 -12.02
N MET A 15 11.89 3.13 -13.22
CA MET A 15 12.31 3.77 -14.48
C MET A 15 11.50 5.03 -14.80
N ALA A 16 10.23 5.10 -14.41
CA ALA A 16 9.38 6.27 -14.63
C ALA A 16 9.78 7.50 -13.78
N VAL A 17 10.63 7.33 -12.76
CA VAL A 17 11.03 8.41 -11.82
C VAL A 17 12.31 9.13 -12.27
N LYS A 18 13.03 8.64 -13.29
CA LYS A 18 14.23 9.30 -13.83
C LYS A 18 14.06 9.69 -15.30
N GLY A 19 13.44 10.84 -15.54
CA GLY A 19 13.41 11.48 -16.85
C GLY A 19 12.43 12.64 -16.90
N SER A 20 12.94 13.87 -16.87
CA SER A 20 12.13 15.08 -16.98
C SER A 20 11.48 15.23 -18.37
N ASN A 21 10.24 15.72 -18.34
CA ASN A 21 9.50 16.46 -19.36
C ASN A 21 8.88 15.69 -20.54
N SER A 22 7.57 15.91 -20.66
CA SER A 22 6.63 15.49 -21.73
C SER A 22 6.13 14.04 -21.70
N ILE A 23 5.38 13.69 -20.65
CA ILE A 23 4.42 12.58 -20.73
C ILE A 23 3.04 13.19 -20.98
N GLN A 24 2.46 12.87 -22.14
CA GLN A 24 1.11 13.28 -22.51
C GLN A 24 0.10 12.80 -21.45
N TRP A 25 -0.69 13.73 -20.93
CA TRP A 25 -1.71 13.58 -19.89
C TRP A 25 -2.93 12.78 -20.38
N GLY A 26 -2.73 11.51 -20.75
CA GLY A 26 -3.79 10.62 -21.20
C GLY A 26 -3.46 9.18 -20.90
N LYS A 27 -3.84 8.71 -19.69
CA LYS A 27 -4.16 7.31 -19.32
C LYS A 27 -4.47 7.24 -17.82
N TRP A 28 -5.74 7.37 -17.48
CA TRP A 28 -6.27 7.19 -16.13
C TRP A 28 -7.62 6.49 -16.22
N ILE A 29 -7.74 5.36 -15.51
CA ILE A 29 -8.87 4.85 -14.71
C ILE A 29 -8.43 3.45 -14.26
N VAL A 30 -8.36 3.20 -12.94
CA VAL A 30 -8.04 1.93 -12.19
C VAL A 30 -6.78 1.95 -11.30
N VAL A 31 -5.74 2.76 -11.52
CA VAL A 31 -4.57 2.80 -10.60
C VAL A 31 -4.17 4.25 -10.31
N GLY A 32 -3.96 4.53 -9.01
CA GLY A 32 -4.32 5.77 -8.31
C GLY A 32 -3.43 6.99 -8.44
N GLY A 33 -3.99 8.13 -8.00
CA GLY A 33 -3.32 9.43 -7.84
C GLY A 33 -4.19 10.69 -7.94
N ALA A 34 -5.53 10.61 -7.89
CA ALA A 34 -6.36 11.83 -7.78
C ALA A 34 -7.71 11.61 -7.10
N CYS A 35 -7.76 10.85 -5.98
CA CYS A 35 -9.02 10.63 -5.25
C CYS A 35 -9.61 11.95 -4.74
N ILE A 36 -8.76 12.90 -4.32
CA ILE A 36 -9.20 14.23 -3.88
C ILE A 36 -9.70 15.08 -5.05
N ALA A 37 -8.97 15.16 -6.16
CA ALA A 37 -9.38 15.98 -7.31
C ALA A 37 -10.59 15.41 -8.04
N GLY A 38 -10.65 14.09 -8.21
CA GLY A 38 -11.83 13.39 -8.74
C GLY A 38 -13.03 13.50 -7.81
N GLY A 39 -12.84 13.33 -6.50
CA GLY A 39 -13.90 13.50 -5.50
C GLY A 39 -14.45 14.92 -5.42
N ALA A 40 -13.57 15.93 -5.45
CA ALA A 40 -13.97 17.33 -5.50
C ALA A 40 -14.69 17.70 -6.81
N ALA A 41 -14.26 17.17 -7.95
CA ALA A 41 -14.92 17.36 -9.23
C ALA A 41 -16.30 16.70 -9.28
N ILE A 42 -16.43 15.48 -8.76
CA ILE A 42 -17.72 14.77 -8.63
C ILE A 42 -18.66 15.53 -7.71
N TRP A 43 -18.18 15.97 -6.54
CA TRP A 43 -18.97 16.76 -5.60
C TRP A 43 -19.40 18.11 -6.21
N TRP A 44 -18.51 18.79 -6.93
CA TRP A 44 -18.83 20.04 -7.63
C TRP A 44 -19.88 19.83 -8.74
N TYR A 45 -19.77 18.72 -9.49
CA TYR A 45 -20.74 18.33 -10.51
C TYR A 45 -22.13 18.08 -9.90
N VAL A 46 -22.20 17.34 -8.79
CA VAL A 46 -23.45 17.11 -8.05
C VAL A 46 -24.01 18.42 -7.48
N ARG A 47 -23.16 19.29 -6.92
CA ARG A 47 -23.56 20.62 -6.44
C ARG A 47 -24.10 21.50 -7.58
N LYS A 48 -23.52 21.43 -8.77
CA LYS A 48 -24.00 22.18 -9.95
C LYS A 48 -25.39 21.70 -10.37
N GLN A 49 -25.66 20.40 -10.36
CA GLN A 49 -27.00 19.87 -10.61
C GLN A 49 -28.02 20.31 -9.55
N THR A 50 -27.61 20.46 -8.28
CA THR A 50 -28.49 21.03 -7.24
C THR A 50 -28.67 22.56 -7.34
N LYS A 51 -27.72 23.28 -7.94
CA LYS A 51 -27.78 24.74 -8.14
C LYS A 51 -28.65 25.17 -9.32
N ASP A 52 -28.87 24.30 -10.31
CA ASP A 52 -29.89 24.53 -11.34
C ASP A 52 -31.33 24.55 -10.75
N ALA A 53 -31.48 24.29 -9.45
CA ALA A 53 -32.71 24.50 -8.68
C ALA A 53 -32.68 25.70 -7.71
N SER A 54 -31.57 26.43 -7.48
CA SER A 54 -31.59 27.76 -6.81
C SER A 54 -30.23 28.47 -6.69
N PHE A 55 -30.28 29.77 -7.00
CA PHE A 55 -29.46 30.90 -6.50
C PHE A 55 -28.13 31.26 -7.20
N GLN A 56 -28.15 32.48 -7.75
CA GLN A 56 -27.05 33.23 -8.36
C GLN A 56 -26.09 33.76 -7.28
N THR A 57 -24.79 33.57 -7.47
CA THR A 57 -23.72 34.19 -6.67
C THR A 57 -23.23 35.46 -7.34
N THR A 58 -23.31 36.59 -6.63
CA THR A 58 -22.72 37.88 -7.02
C THR A 58 -21.22 37.89 -6.75
N ASN A 59 -20.42 37.98 -7.81
CA ASN A 59 -19.00 38.35 -7.75
C ASN A 59 -18.88 39.88 -7.79
N GLY A 60 -18.17 40.48 -6.83
CA GLY A 60 -17.86 41.91 -6.81
C GLY A 60 -16.35 42.14 -6.89
N SER A 61 -15.88 42.54 -8.07
CA SER A 61 -14.57 43.13 -8.32
C SER A 61 -14.73 44.65 -8.48
N GLU A 62 -14.05 45.43 -7.63
CA GLU A 62 -14.06 46.90 -7.70
C GLU A 62 -13.06 47.41 -8.74
N GLY A 63 -13.54 48.28 -9.63
CA GLY A 63 -12.77 49.03 -10.63
C GLY A 63 -13.55 50.26 -11.11
N ASP A 64 -13.27 51.38 -10.47
CA ASP A 64 -13.25 52.79 -10.93
C ASP A 64 -14.27 53.30 -11.98
N VAL A 65 -15.27 54.10 -11.54
CA VAL A 65 -15.80 55.28 -12.27
C VAL A 65 -16.36 56.31 -11.25
N GLY A 66 -16.06 57.59 -11.47
CA GLY A 66 -16.39 58.76 -10.64
C GLY A 66 -17.87 59.17 -10.49
N PRO A 67 -18.15 60.37 -9.92
CA PRO A 67 -19.11 60.52 -8.83
C PRO A 67 -20.47 61.06 -9.29
N THR A 68 -21.57 60.54 -8.75
CA THR A 68 -22.79 61.33 -8.53
C THR A 68 -23.69 60.70 -7.45
N ALA A 69 -24.29 61.59 -6.67
CA ALA A 69 -25.50 61.42 -5.84
C ALA A 69 -25.40 60.56 -4.56
N SER A 70 -25.09 61.28 -3.48
CA SER A 70 -25.49 61.06 -2.09
C SER A 70 -26.86 60.39 -1.91
N VAL A 71 -26.85 59.18 -1.34
CA VAL A 71 -27.83 58.76 -0.33
C VAL A 71 -27.05 58.08 0.79
N ALA A 72 -26.75 58.84 1.84
CA ALA A 72 -26.07 58.36 3.02
C ALA A 72 -26.96 57.35 3.78
N SER A 73 -26.69 56.06 3.59
CA SER A 73 -27.14 55.03 4.51
C SER A 73 -26.18 55.00 5.70
N CYS A 74 -26.55 55.70 6.77
CA CYS A 74 -25.79 55.77 8.01
C CYS A 74 -25.74 54.38 8.66
N SER A 75 -24.67 53.64 8.42
CA SER A 75 -24.33 52.43 9.17
C SER A 75 -23.57 52.86 10.41
N ILE A 76 -24.24 52.89 11.57
CA ILE A 76 -23.59 53.16 12.85
C ILE A 76 -22.62 52.01 13.14
N LEU A 77 -21.35 52.18 12.73
CA LEU A 77 -20.25 51.31 13.14
C LEU A 77 -19.94 51.59 14.61
N PHE A 78 -20.15 50.60 15.46
CA PHE A 78 -19.80 50.67 16.89
C PHE A 78 -18.36 51.18 17.09
N PRO A 79 -18.09 52.08 18.07
CA PRO A 79 -16.75 52.66 18.29
C PRO A 79 -15.64 51.61 18.41
N GLY A 80 -15.90 50.51 19.13
CA GLY A 80 -14.95 49.39 19.25
C GLY A 80 -14.61 48.72 17.91
N MET A 81 -15.55 48.65 16.97
CA MET A 81 -15.31 48.10 15.64
C MET A 81 -14.38 48.99 14.80
N GLN A 82 -14.53 50.32 14.88
CA GLN A 82 -13.62 51.24 14.20
C GLN A 82 -12.21 51.19 14.79
N SER A 83 -12.09 51.17 16.12
CA SER A 83 -10.80 51.04 16.81
C SER A 83 -10.12 49.71 16.50
N SER A 84 -10.87 48.60 16.47
CA SER A 84 -10.36 47.28 16.10
C SER A 84 -9.84 47.24 14.66
N LYS A 85 -10.58 47.82 13.70
CA LYS A 85 -10.12 47.93 12.30
C LYS A 85 -8.81 48.72 12.20
N GLY A 86 -8.72 49.86 12.89
CA GLY A 86 -7.50 50.65 12.94
C GLY A 86 -6.30 49.89 13.54
N MET A 87 -6.51 49.15 14.63
CA MET A 87 -5.45 48.30 15.20
C MET A 87 -5.05 47.16 14.25
N LYS A 88 -6.01 46.52 13.56
CA LYS A 88 -5.71 45.51 12.54
C LYS A 88 -4.83 46.09 11.42
N ASP A 89 -5.15 47.28 10.91
CA ASP A 89 -4.37 47.92 9.84
C ASP A 89 -2.97 48.31 10.31
N LYS A 90 -2.84 48.80 11.55
CA LYS A 90 -1.53 49.05 12.18
C LYS A 90 -0.72 47.76 12.37
N GLY A 91 -1.37 46.67 12.76
CA GLY A 91 -0.74 45.35 12.85
C GLY A 91 -0.23 44.85 11.49
N ASN A 92 -1.00 45.06 10.42
CA ASN A 92 -0.58 44.76 9.05
C ASN A 92 0.64 45.57 8.62
N GLU A 93 0.73 46.83 9.03
CA GLU A 93 1.90 47.69 8.75
C GLU A 93 3.15 47.15 9.45
N TYR A 94 3.06 46.83 10.75
CA TYR A 94 4.17 46.17 11.45
C TYR A 94 4.55 44.82 10.83
N PHE A 95 3.58 44.07 10.33
CA PHE A 95 3.84 42.80 9.65
C PHE A 95 4.63 43.00 8.34
N LYS A 96 4.27 44.00 7.53
CA LYS A 96 5.00 44.37 6.31
C LYS A 96 6.43 44.83 6.59
N GLN A 97 6.63 45.50 7.73
CA GLN A 97 7.94 45.92 8.23
C GLN A 97 8.74 44.78 8.90
N CYS A 98 8.31 43.53 8.78
CA CYS A 98 8.91 42.36 9.42
C CYS A 98 9.00 42.43 10.95
N SER A 99 8.25 43.33 11.58
CA SER A 99 8.18 43.50 13.04
C SER A 99 7.11 42.58 13.64
N TYR A 100 7.30 41.27 13.51
CA TYR A 100 6.25 40.27 13.77
C TYR A 100 5.76 40.23 15.22
N ARG A 101 6.63 40.45 16.22
CA ARG A 101 6.22 40.55 17.64
C ARG A 101 5.26 41.72 17.86
N LYS A 102 5.61 42.91 17.36
CA LYS A 102 4.75 44.12 17.44
C LYS A 102 3.45 43.93 16.68
N ALA A 103 3.50 43.26 15.52
CA ALA A 103 2.30 42.91 14.77
C ALA A 103 1.37 42.03 15.61
N ALA A 104 1.89 40.96 16.23
CA ALA A 104 1.11 40.06 17.09
C ALA A 104 0.48 40.77 18.31
N GLU A 105 1.23 41.65 18.96
CA GLU A 105 0.72 42.50 20.05
C GLU A 105 -0.40 43.43 19.58
N THR A 106 -0.22 44.08 18.41
CA THR A 106 -1.21 45.00 17.85
C THR A 106 -2.48 44.26 17.39
N PHE A 107 -2.35 43.07 16.81
CA PHE A 107 -3.50 42.21 16.49
C PHE A 107 -4.21 41.71 17.74
N THR A 108 -3.50 41.46 18.84
CA THR A 108 -4.11 41.13 20.13
C THR A 108 -5.00 42.26 20.63
N GLU A 109 -4.57 43.50 20.47
CA GLU A 109 -5.40 44.66 20.79
C GLU A 109 -6.59 44.80 19.83
N ALA A 110 -6.39 44.54 18.54
CA ALA A 110 -7.50 44.50 17.58
C ALA A 110 -8.58 43.46 17.96
N ILE A 111 -8.17 42.29 18.44
CA ILE A 111 -9.06 41.23 18.93
C ILE A 111 -9.84 41.69 20.17
N ARG A 112 -9.16 42.32 21.15
CA ARG A 112 -9.80 42.83 22.38
C ARG A 112 -10.85 43.90 22.13
N LEU A 113 -10.59 44.78 21.16
CA LEU A 113 -11.48 45.89 20.81
C LEU A 113 -12.63 45.46 19.91
N CYS A 114 -12.55 44.29 19.28
CA CYS A 114 -13.59 43.81 18.37
C CYS A 114 -14.84 43.39 19.16
N PRO A 115 -16.04 43.88 18.81
CA PRO A 115 -17.28 43.35 19.34
C PRO A 115 -17.45 41.86 19.01
N ALA A 116 -17.96 41.06 19.96
CA ALA A 116 -18.09 39.61 19.83
C ALA A 116 -19.07 39.20 18.71
N GLU A 117 -20.02 40.06 18.38
CA GLU A 117 -21.01 39.87 17.32
C GLU A 117 -20.35 39.93 15.92
N GLN A 118 -19.20 40.59 15.80
CA GLN A 118 -18.48 40.78 14.53
C GLN A 118 -17.56 39.61 14.19
N LYS A 119 -18.13 38.41 14.13
CA LYS A 119 -17.42 37.13 13.94
C LYS A 119 -16.46 37.13 12.75
N ASN A 120 -16.87 37.69 11.61
CA ASN A 120 -16.04 37.73 10.40
C ASN A 120 -14.77 38.59 10.58
N HIS A 121 -14.90 39.78 11.19
CA HIS A 121 -13.76 40.65 11.45
C HIS A 121 -12.85 40.06 12.54
N LEU A 122 -13.45 39.46 13.57
CA LEU A 122 -12.73 38.78 14.63
C LEU A 122 -11.91 37.59 14.08
N ALA A 123 -12.49 36.79 13.17
CA ALA A 123 -11.79 35.71 12.48
C ALA A 123 -10.58 36.21 11.65
N VAL A 124 -10.72 37.35 10.96
CA VAL A 124 -9.62 37.98 10.23
C VAL A 124 -8.51 38.44 11.20
N CYS A 125 -8.86 39.02 12.34
CA CYS A 125 -7.87 39.45 13.34
C CYS A 125 -7.09 38.27 13.93
N TYR A 126 -7.76 37.16 14.25
CA TYR A 126 -7.11 35.92 14.67
C TYR A 126 -6.18 35.37 13.57
N GLN A 127 -6.64 35.28 12.32
CA GLN A 127 -5.82 34.76 11.23
C GLN A 127 -4.59 35.62 10.92
N ASN A 128 -4.70 36.95 11.06
CA ASN A 128 -3.57 37.86 10.92
C ASN A 128 -2.57 37.70 12.07
N ARG A 129 -3.04 37.47 13.30
CA ARG A 129 -2.16 37.17 14.44
C ARG A 129 -1.46 35.81 14.29
N ALA A 130 -2.18 34.80 13.80
CA ALA A 130 -1.59 33.52 13.43
C ALA A 130 -0.45 33.68 12.40
N ALA A 131 -0.65 34.54 11.39
CA ALA A 131 0.39 34.83 10.41
C ALA A 131 1.66 35.42 11.05
N ALA A 132 1.50 36.27 12.08
CA ALA A 132 2.63 36.80 12.84
C ALA A 132 3.32 35.70 13.67
N TYR A 133 2.57 34.78 14.26
CA TYR A 133 3.14 33.62 14.98
C TYR A 133 3.89 32.66 14.07
N ASP A 134 3.40 32.39 12.85
CA ASP A 134 4.14 31.61 11.84
C ASP A 134 5.54 32.21 11.58
N ARG A 135 5.59 33.54 11.41
CA ARG A 135 6.85 34.26 11.16
C ARG A 135 7.77 34.35 12.37
N LEU A 136 7.23 34.13 13.57
CA LEU A 136 7.99 34.02 14.82
C LEU A 136 8.47 32.59 15.10
N GLY A 137 8.12 31.62 14.25
CA GLY A 137 8.43 30.21 14.46
C GLY A 137 7.61 29.56 15.57
N ASP A 138 6.38 30.05 15.81
CA ASP A 138 5.47 29.50 16.81
C ASP A 138 4.20 28.91 16.18
N PRO A 139 4.30 27.70 15.61
CA PRO A 139 3.18 27.09 14.91
C PRO A 139 2.03 26.68 15.83
N GLU A 140 2.29 26.39 17.12
CA GLU A 140 1.25 26.03 18.08
C GLU A 140 0.29 27.21 18.35
N ARG A 141 0.83 28.41 18.59
CA ARG A 141 -0.03 29.60 18.72
C ARG A 141 -0.75 29.95 17.42
N SER A 142 -0.11 29.69 16.27
CA SER A 142 -0.76 29.83 14.96
C SER A 142 -1.94 28.88 14.79
N ILE A 143 -1.80 27.61 15.19
CA ILE A 143 -2.88 26.61 15.18
C ILE A 143 -4.05 27.05 16.07
N MET A 144 -3.77 27.54 17.27
CA MET A 144 -4.80 28.03 18.19
C MET A 144 -5.61 29.18 17.59
N ASP A 145 -4.92 30.20 17.06
CA ASP A 145 -5.56 31.37 16.45
C ASP A 145 -6.32 31.00 15.17
N CYS A 146 -5.75 30.16 14.30
CA CYS A 146 -6.47 29.69 13.12
C CYS A 146 -7.70 28.85 13.50
N THR A 147 -7.63 28.05 14.56
CA THR A 147 -8.78 27.29 15.05
C THR A 147 -9.89 28.22 15.51
N LYS A 148 -9.56 29.29 16.26
CA LYS A 148 -10.55 30.33 16.60
C LYS A 148 -11.13 31.03 15.37
N ALA A 149 -10.30 31.33 14.37
CA ALA A 149 -10.78 31.91 13.12
C ALA A 149 -11.76 30.97 12.38
N VAL A 150 -11.48 29.66 12.32
CA VAL A 150 -12.35 28.65 11.68
C VAL A 150 -13.63 28.41 12.48
N GLU A 151 -13.58 28.40 13.81
CA GLU A 151 -14.78 28.33 14.66
C GLU A 151 -15.74 29.52 14.41
N LEU A 152 -15.17 30.72 14.24
CA LEU A 152 -15.93 31.96 14.01
C LEU A 152 -16.47 32.07 12.58
N ALA A 153 -15.66 31.66 11.60
CA ALA A 153 -15.98 31.71 10.18
C ALA A 153 -15.51 30.42 9.47
N PRO A 154 -16.34 29.36 9.46
CA PRO A 154 -15.96 28.05 8.91
C PRO A 154 -15.56 28.08 7.42
N LEU A 155 -16.10 29.03 6.65
CA LEU A 155 -15.80 29.21 5.23
C LEU A 155 -14.54 30.05 4.97
N TYR A 156 -13.81 30.46 6.02
CA TYR A 156 -12.63 31.31 5.86
C TYR A 156 -11.37 30.50 5.49
N LEU A 157 -11.27 30.15 4.22
CA LEU A 157 -10.23 29.23 3.70
C LEU A 157 -8.79 29.69 3.97
N LYS A 158 -8.53 30.99 4.10
CA LYS A 158 -7.19 31.50 4.46
C LYS A 158 -6.75 31.09 5.86
N ALA A 159 -7.68 30.90 6.79
CA ALA A 159 -7.38 30.38 8.13
C ALA A 159 -7.19 28.86 8.09
N VAL A 160 -8.03 28.15 7.34
CA VAL A 160 -7.92 26.69 7.16
C VAL A 160 -6.56 26.29 6.57
N VAL A 161 -6.16 26.89 5.44
CA VAL A 161 -4.88 26.58 4.79
C VAL A 161 -3.69 26.95 5.68
N ARG A 162 -3.78 28.06 6.43
CA ARG A 162 -2.72 28.43 7.38
C ARG A 162 -2.60 27.41 8.52
N ARG A 163 -3.73 26.96 9.08
CA ARG A 163 -3.75 25.93 10.12
C ARG A 163 -3.14 24.62 9.61
N ALA A 164 -3.47 24.22 8.39
CA ALA A 164 -2.88 23.02 7.79
C ALA A 164 -1.36 23.09 7.66
N ARG A 165 -0.83 24.23 7.18
CA ARG A 165 0.63 24.43 7.09
C ARG A 165 1.30 24.42 8.46
N ALA A 166 0.64 25.01 9.46
CA ALA A 166 1.12 24.95 10.84
C ALA A 166 1.10 23.51 11.37
N TYR A 167 0.04 22.72 11.10
CA TYR A 167 0.00 21.29 11.42
C TYR A 167 1.15 20.50 10.77
N LEU A 168 1.46 20.74 9.50
CA LEU A 168 2.62 20.12 8.84
C LEU A 168 3.93 20.45 9.57
N SER A 169 4.10 21.69 10.03
CA SER A 169 5.33 22.10 10.74
C SER A 169 5.50 21.47 12.14
N VAL A 170 4.41 20.94 12.73
CA VAL A 170 4.44 20.21 14.02
C VAL A 170 4.24 18.70 13.84
N ASN A 171 4.46 18.17 12.63
CA ASN A 171 4.33 16.75 12.30
C ASN A 171 2.92 16.17 12.59
N ARG A 172 1.87 16.93 12.27
CA ARG A 172 0.45 16.52 12.35
C ARG A 172 -0.18 16.41 10.95
N PRO A 173 0.28 15.47 10.09
CA PRO A 173 -0.12 15.44 8.68
C PRO A 173 -1.56 15.01 8.45
N ASP A 174 -2.16 14.22 9.36
CA ASP A 174 -3.56 13.81 9.25
C ASP A 174 -4.51 15.01 9.37
N GLU A 175 -4.32 15.87 10.38
CA GLU A 175 -5.10 17.09 10.54
C GLU A 175 -4.81 18.11 9.45
N ALA A 176 -3.57 18.19 8.98
CA ALA A 176 -3.24 19.01 7.83
C ALA A 176 -3.98 18.55 6.56
N LEU A 177 -4.01 17.25 6.30
CA LEU A 177 -4.67 16.68 5.14
C LEU A 177 -6.19 16.89 5.19
N ASP A 178 -6.81 16.76 6.36
CA ASP A 178 -8.23 17.07 6.57
C ASP A 178 -8.54 18.54 6.16
N ASP A 179 -7.76 19.51 6.68
CA ASP A 179 -7.94 20.93 6.39
C ASP A 179 -7.66 21.28 4.92
N LEU A 180 -6.60 20.73 4.33
CA LEU A 180 -6.25 20.96 2.93
C LEU A 180 -7.28 20.35 1.97
N THR A 181 -7.79 19.16 2.30
CA THR A 181 -8.85 18.50 1.53
C THR A 181 -10.14 19.32 1.59
N TYR A 182 -10.51 19.82 2.78
CA TYR A 182 -11.64 20.74 2.92
C TYR A 182 -11.48 22.00 2.06
N ALA A 183 -10.31 22.65 2.11
CA ALA A 183 -10.03 23.84 1.31
C ALA A 183 -10.11 23.55 -0.20
N PHE A 184 -9.62 22.40 -0.65
CA PHE A 184 -9.67 21.97 -2.04
C PHE A 184 -11.11 21.71 -2.53
N VAL A 185 -11.96 21.08 -1.71
CA VAL A 185 -13.39 20.87 -2.03
C VAL A 185 -14.14 22.20 -2.11
N MET A 186 -13.79 23.17 -1.26
CA MET A 186 -14.42 24.50 -1.24
C MET A 186 -13.98 25.44 -2.35
N ALA A 187 -12.72 25.37 -2.77
CA ALA A 187 -12.15 26.20 -3.84
C ALA A 187 -11.38 25.31 -4.84
N PRO A 188 -12.10 24.60 -5.73
CA PRO A 188 -11.50 23.64 -6.66
C PRO A 188 -10.63 24.29 -7.75
N GLU A 189 -10.73 25.61 -7.96
CA GLU A 189 -9.78 26.40 -8.78
C GLU A 189 -8.43 26.61 -8.08
N ALA A 190 -8.05 25.66 -7.21
CA ALA A 190 -6.94 25.73 -6.29
C ALA A 190 -5.64 26.20 -6.95
N THR A 191 -4.97 27.14 -6.28
CA THR A 191 -3.61 27.58 -6.62
C THR A 191 -2.63 26.40 -6.59
N ASP A 192 -1.61 26.37 -7.45
CA ASP A 192 -0.61 25.28 -7.48
C ASP A 192 0.11 25.06 -6.13
N SER A 193 0.20 26.12 -5.32
CA SER A 193 0.68 26.03 -3.93
C SER A 193 -0.17 25.10 -3.05
N LEU A 194 -1.51 25.09 -3.22
CA LEU A 194 -2.40 24.24 -2.43
C LEU A 194 -2.29 22.76 -2.84
N LYS A 195 -2.11 22.48 -4.13
CA LYS A 195 -1.87 21.11 -4.63
C LYS A 195 -0.59 20.53 -4.02
N THR A 196 0.48 21.33 -4.03
CA THR A 196 1.76 20.93 -3.44
C THR A 196 1.63 20.64 -1.94
N ASP A 197 0.87 21.47 -1.20
CA ASP A 197 0.62 21.24 0.22
C ASP A 197 -0.18 19.93 0.45
N VAL A 198 -1.20 19.65 -0.38
CA VAL A 198 -1.98 18.40 -0.33
C VAL A 198 -1.08 17.20 -0.58
N ASP A 199 -0.28 17.22 -1.65
CA ASP A 199 0.61 16.11 -2.01
C ASP A 199 1.61 15.82 -0.88
N SER A 200 2.16 16.87 -0.26
CA SER A 200 3.05 16.73 0.89
C SER A 200 2.33 16.14 2.11
N ALA A 201 1.10 16.57 2.40
CA ALA A 201 0.33 16.06 3.53
C ALA A 201 -0.07 14.60 3.33
N VAL A 202 -0.48 14.23 2.11
CA VAL A 202 -0.77 12.84 1.73
C VAL A 202 0.46 11.95 1.93
N ALA A 203 1.62 12.37 1.42
CA ALA A 203 2.84 11.59 1.51
C ALA A 203 3.24 11.33 2.98
N LEU A 204 3.16 12.36 3.84
CA LEU A 204 3.49 12.24 5.26
C LEU A 204 2.45 11.39 6.03
N ALA A 205 1.15 11.60 5.78
CA ALA A 205 0.09 10.82 6.42
C ALA A 205 0.17 9.33 6.02
N ALA A 206 0.44 9.06 4.74
CA ALA A 206 0.64 7.70 4.26
C ALA A 206 1.88 7.05 4.88
N ALA A 207 3.01 7.76 4.94
CA ALA A 207 4.24 7.26 5.57
C ALA A 207 4.04 6.93 7.06
N ASN A 208 3.37 7.82 7.82
CA ASN A 208 3.06 7.58 9.23
C ASN A 208 2.17 6.34 9.42
N LEU A 209 1.18 6.13 8.56
CA LEU A 209 0.31 4.96 8.64
C LEU A 209 1.05 3.67 8.26
N VAL A 210 1.90 3.69 7.22
CA VAL A 210 2.75 2.54 6.88
C VAL A 210 3.65 2.16 8.05
N GLU A 211 4.28 3.14 8.69
CA GLU A 211 5.14 2.92 9.85
C GLU A 211 4.36 2.40 11.07
N HIS A 212 3.15 2.92 11.29
CA HIS A 212 2.27 2.39 12.34
C HIS A 212 1.89 0.93 12.10
N VAL A 213 1.54 0.57 10.86
CA VAL A 213 1.20 -0.82 10.48
C VAL A 213 2.41 -1.73 10.64
N LYS A 214 3.61 -1.29 10.23
CA LYS A 214 4.88 -2.01 10.45
C LYS A 214 5.13 -2.37 11.91
N ASN A 215 4.86 -1.43 12.81
CA ASN A 215 5.18 -1.57 14.23
C ASN A 215 4.11 -2.30 15.05
N THR A 216 2.86 -2.38 14.54
CA THR A 216 1.73 -2.93 15.30
C THR A 216 1.24 -4.27 14.78
N ARG A 217 1.52 -4.62 13.51
CA ARG A 217 0.98 -5.83 12.91
C ARG A 217 1.85 -7.05 13.21
N GLU A 218 1.21 -8.08 13.77
CA GLU A 218 1.90 -9.31 14.17
C GLU A 218 1.97 -10.37 13.06
N SER A 219 0.87 -10.60 12.32
CA SER A 219 0.76 -11.68 11.34
C SER A 219 -0.27 -11.35 10.26
N ILE A 220 -0.02 -11.81 9.03
CA ILE A 220 -1.00 -11.80 7.93
C ILE A 220 -1.48 -13.23 7.59
N PRO A 221 -2.64 -13.38 6.94
CA PRO A 221 -3.07 -14.67 6.39
C PRO A 221 -2.08 -15.20 5.35
N VAL A 222 -1.97 -16.52 5.24
CA VAL A 222 -1.11 -17.14 4.22
C VAL A 222 -1.81 -17.06 2.87
N ARG A 223 -1.11 -16.52 1.87
CA ARG A 223 -1.61 -16.49 0.49
C ARG A 223 -1.42 -17.82 -0.20
N ASP A 224 -2.45 -18.25 -0.91
CA ASP A 224 -2.49 -19.49 -1.71
C ASP A 224 -1.31 -19.58 -2.69
N GLU A 225 -0.99 -18.45 -3.32
CA GLU A 225 0.08 -18.32 -4.31
C GLU A 225 1.47 -18.67 -3.71
N LEU A 226 1.72 -18.35 -2.45
CA LEU A 226 2.99 -18.66 -1.78
C LEU A 226 3.15 -20.17 -1.57
N VAL A 227 2.06 -20.85 -1.23
CA VAL A 227 2.03 -22.31 -1.03
C VAL A 227 2.14 -23.03 -2.36
N LEU A 228 1.43 -22.57 -3.40
CA LEU A 228 1.56 -23.08 -4.77
C LEU A 228 3.00 -23.01 -5.26
N LEU A 229 3.63 -21.84 -5.13
CA LEU A 229 4.99 -21.66 -5.61
C LEU A 229 5.98 -22.54 -4.84
N TRP A 230 5.81 -22.69 -3.52
CA TRP A 230 6.61 -23.63 -2.75
C TRP A 230 6.45 -25.06 -3.29
N ARG A 231 5.22 -25.54 -3.49
CA ARG A 231 4.92 -26.89 -3.98
C ARG A 231 5.47 -27.17 -5.38
N SER A 232 5.47 -26.16 -6.25
CA SER A 232 5.92 -26.27 -7.64
C SER A 232 7.42 -26.06 -7.82
N SER A 233 8.09 -25.39 -6.87
CA SER A 233 9.51 -25.05 -7.02
C SER A 233 10.44 -26.13 -6.47
N TYR A 234 10.12 -26.70 -5.31
CA TYR A 234 11.06 -27.57 -4.59
C TYR A 234 10.76 -29.04 -4.88
N VAL A 235 11.72 -29.76 -5.46
CA VAL A 235 11.51 -31.14 -5.95
C VAL A 235 11.98 -32.19 -4.94
N ASN A 236 13.01 -31.86 -4.15
CA ASN A 236 13.66 -32.74 -3.18
C ASN A 236 13.31 -32.45 -1.71
N ASP A 237 12.36 -31.53 -1.47
CA ASP A 237 11.85 -31.18 -0.15
C ASP A 237 11.13 -32.40 0.49
N PRO A 238 11.65 -32.95 1.61
CA PRO A 238 11.05 -34.11 2.27
C PRO A 238 9.60 -33.87 2.73
N ILE A 239 9.25 -32.64 3.12
CA ILE A 239 7.89 -32.32 3.56
C ILE A 239 6.93 -32.34 2.38
N LEU A 240 7.38 -31.89 1.20
CA LEU A 240 6.56 -31.95 -0.02
C LEU A 240 6.36 -33.38 -0.51
N HIS A 241 7.32 -34.27 -0.27
CA HIS A 241 7.12 -35.70 -0.52
C HIS A 241 5.95 -36.22 0.31
N ASP A 242 5.94 -35.99 1.62
CA ASP A 242 4.84 -36.39 2.50
C ASP A 242 3.51 -35.74 2.11
N LEU A 243 3.54 -34.48 1.65
CA LEU A 243 2.35 -33.76 1.21
C LEU A 243 1.71 -34.38 -0.06
N LYS A 244 2.49 -35.05 -0.92
CA LYS A 244 1.96 -35.73 -2.12
C LYS A 244 1.16 -36.99 -1.79
N GLU A 245 1.48 -37.67 -0.70
CA GLU A 245 0.85 -38.93 -0.32
C GLU A 245 -0.31 -38.71 0.66
N GLU A 246 -1.51 -39.18 0.32
CA GLU A 246 -2.60 -39.23 1.27
C GLU A 246 -2.27 -40.26 2.36
N SER A 247 -2.07 -39.77 3.57
CA SER A 247 -1.75 -40.63 4.71
C SER A 247 -3.03 -41.06 5.43
N ARG A 248 -3.09 -42.34 5.82
CA ARG A 248 -4.12 -42.86 6.72
C ARG A 248 -3.84 -42.54 8.19
N SER A 249 -2.69 -41.92 8.48
CA SER A 249 -2.29 -41.56 9.83
C SER A 249 -3.09 -40.36 10.33
N SER A 250 -3.57 -40.45 11.57
CA SER A 250 -4.24 -39.35 12.26
C SER A 250 -3.29 -38.50 13.10
N SER A 251 -1.96 -38.59 12.90
CA SER A 251 -1.01 -37.81 13.69
C SER A 251 -1.18 -36.30 13.45
N PRO A 252 -0.87 -35.44 14.43
CA PRO A 252 -1.00 -33.99 14.27
C PRO A 252 -0.23 -33.44 13.05
N TYR A 253 0.96 -33.97 12.75
CA TYR A 253 1.69 -33.64 11.51
C TYR A 253 0.88 -33.96 10.23
N HIS A 254 0.25 -35.13 10.14
CA HIS A 254 -0.54 -35.48 8.95
C HIS A 254 -1.84 -34.67 8.85
N GLN A 255 -2.43 -34.30 9.98
CA GLN A 255 -3.53 -33.34 10.02
C GLN A 255 -3.05 -31.97 9.51
N ALA A 256 -1.83 -31.54 9.85
CA ALA A 256 -1.26 -30.29 9.33
C ALA A 256 -1.05 -30.36 7.81
N LEU A 257 -0.55 -31.47 7.28
CA LEU A 257 -0.45 -31.67 5.82
C LEU A 257 -1.83 -31.64 5.15
N GLU A 258 -2.84 -32.23 5.77
CA GLU A 258 -4.20 -32.20 5.25
C GLU A 258 -4.80 -30.79 5.27
N ALA A 259 -4.55 -30.02 6.34
CA ALA A 259 -4.90 -28.61 6.39
C ALA A 259 -4.24 -27.81 5.24
N ILE A 260 -3.00 -28.12 4.87
CA ILE A 260 -2.33 -27.52 3.70
C ILE A 260 -3.05 -27.91 2.40
N ARG A 261 -3.47 -29.17 2.23
CA ARG A 261 -4.22 -29.62 1.03
C ARG A 261 -5.57 -28.92 0.91
N GLN A 262 -6.25 -28.73 2.04
CA GLN A 262 -7.56 -28.09 2.13
C GLN A 262 -7.49 -26.55 2.17
N ARG A 263 -6.28 -25.97 2.19
CA ARG A 263 -6.02 -24.53 2.28
C ARG A 263 -6.48 -23.88 3.60
N HIS A 264 -6.51 -24.67 4.68
CA HIS A 264 -6.74 -24.20 6.06
C HIS A 264 -5.40 -23.87 6.75
N TYR A 265 -4.67 -22.92 6.20
CA TYR A 265 -3.28 -22.63 6.60
C TYR A 265 -3.13 -22.13 8.05
N GLU A 266 -4.21 -21.58 8.62
CA GLU A 266 -4.28 -21.11 9.99
C GLU A 266 -4.05 -22.24 11.00
N GLU A 267 -4.46 -23.46 10.66
CA GLU A 267 -4.38 -24.64 11.53
C GLU A 267 -2.97 -25.27 11.57
N VAL A 268 -2.12 -24.99 10.57
CA VAL A 268 -0.83 -25.67 10.38
C VAL A 268 0.10 -25.49 11.58
N ILE A 269 0.35 -24.25 12.02
CA ILE A 269 1.24 -23.99 13.16
C ILE A 269 0.69 -24.63 14.46
N PRO A 270 -0.57 -24.42 14.85
CA PRO A 270 -1.16 -25.09 16.02
C PRO A 270 -1.04 -26.62 16.00
N LEU A 271 -1.28 -27.25 14.84
CA LEU A 271 -1.17 -28.71 14.69
C LEU A 271 0.27 -29.20 14.85
N LEU A 272 1.24 -28.47 14.32
CA LEU A 272 2.66 -28.80 14.48
C LEU A 272 3.15 -28.55 15.91
N GLU A 273 2.65 -27.51 16.58
CA GLU A 273 2.94 -27.30 18.02
C GLU A 273 2.39 -28.45 18.87
N ASN A 274 1.22 -28.98 18.49
CA ASN A 274 0.68 -30.18 19.12
C ASN A 274 1.55 -31.42 18.83
N ASP A 275 2.02 -31.60 17.58
CA ASP A 275 2.92 -32.71 17.23
C ASP A 275 4.20 -32.68 18.07
N LEU A 276 4.82 -31.51 18.20
CA LEU A 276 6.01 -31.31 19.03
C LEU A 276 5.75 -31.66 20.51
N ARG A 277 4.60 -31.26 21.08
CA ARG A 277 4.23 -31.61 22.46
C ARG A 277 4.06 -33.11 22.65
N VAL A 278 3.42 -33.78 21.69
CA VAL A 278 3.24 -35.24 21.70
C VAL A 278 4.61 -35.94 21.64
N GLN A 279 5.50 -35.52 20.74
CA GLN A 279 6.85 -36.08 20.63
C GLN A 279 7.67 -35.88 21.91
N GLN A 280 7.54 -34.73 22.58
CA GLN A 280 8.24 -34.44 23.83
C GLN A 280 7.68 -35.20 25.05
N SER A 281 6.43 -35.65 24.98
CA SER A 281 5.75 -36.34 26.09
C SER A 281 6.19 -37.80 26.25
N ASP A 282 6.77 -38.41 25.21
CA ASP A 282 7.33 -39.76 25.24
C ASP A 282 8.82 -39.76 24.85
N PRO A 283 9.74 -39.53 25.83
CA PRO A 283 11.17 -39.44 25.57
C PRO A 283 11.79 -40.70 24.97
N ASN A 284 11.15 -41.87 25.14
CA ASN A 284 11.64 -43.14 24.60
C ASN A 284 11.39 -43.29 23.10
N HIS A 285 10.50 -42.47 22.53
CA HIS A 285 10.14 -42.48 21.11
C HIS A 285 10.37 -41.12 20.43
N LEU A 286 11.13 -40.22 21.05
CA LEU A 286 11.49 -38.92 20.49
C LEU A 286 12.33 -39.08 19.22
N ASN A 287 11.73 -38.79 18.07
CA ASN A 287 12.44 -38.76 16.80
C ASN A 287 12.88 -37.33 16.46
N LEU A 288 14.16 -37.03 16.72
CA LEU A 288 14.71 -35.69 16.47
C LEU A 288 14.62 -35.26 15.00
N THR A 289 14.58 -36.17 14.03
CA THR A 289 14.34 -35.83 12.62
C THR A 289 12.93 -35.27 12.42
N PHE A 290 11.93 -35.80 13.12
CA PHE A 290 10.55 -35.27 13.05
C PHE A 290 10.44 -33.91 13.75
N VAL A 291 11.16 -33.71 14.86
CA VAL A 291 11.26 -32.40 15.52
C VAL A 291 11.84 -31.34 14.57
N LEU A 292 12.95 -31.67 13.89
CA LEU A 292 13.60 -30.76 12.92
C LEU A 292 12.65 -30.44 11.76
N ARG A 293 11.97 -31.44 11.20
CA ARG A 293 10.95 -31.29 10.15
C ARG A 293 9.87 -30.30 10.58
N ASP A 294 9.31 -30.47 11.77
CA ASP A 294 8.21 -29.65 12.26
C ASP A 294 8.64 -28.20 12.46
N TYR A 295 9.84 -27.96 13.01
CA TYR A 295 10.38 -26.61 13.10
C TYR A 295 10.62 -25.95 11.73
N ILE A 296 11.11 -26.68 10.73
CA ILE A 296 11.26 -26.16 9.36
C ILE A 296 9.91 -25.78 8.77
N LEU A 297 8.89 -26.65 8.92
CA LEU A 297 7.56 -26.37 8.40
C LEU A 297 6.92 -25.18 9.12
N GLN A 298 7.03 -25.10 10.45
CA GLN A 298 6.56 -23.96 11.21
C GLN A 298 7.28 -22.67 10.82
N ALA A 299 8.62 -22.70 10.66
CA ALA A 299 9.39 -21.52 10.25
C ALA A 299 8.96 -21.04 8.86
N ARG A 300 8.74 -21.95 7.90
CA ARG A 300 8.22 -21.60 6.57
C ARG A 300 6.84 -20.92 6.66
N PHE A 301 5.91 -21.43 7.46
CA PHE A 301 4.60 -20.81 7.64
C PHE A 301 4.68 -19.48 8.40
N ALA A 302 5.57 -19.35 9.39
CA ALA A 302 5.82 -18.08 10.06
C ALA A 302 6.35 -17.02 9.08
N LEU A 303 7.24 -17.40 8.16
CA LEU A 303 7.73 -16.54 7.08
C LEU A 303 6.61 -16.12 6.13
N MET A 304 5.73 -17.03 5.70
CA MET A 304 4.58 -16.71 4.84
C MET A 304 3.57 -15.78 5.52
N LYS A 305 3.46 -15.87 6.85
CA LYS A 305 2.65 -15.00 7.71
C LYS A 305 3.31 -13.66 8.05
N GLU A 306 4.54 -13.42 7.58
CA GLU A 306 5.38 -12.26 7.96
C GLU A 306 5.58 -12.09 9.49
N ASN A 307 5.44 -13.15 10.28
CA ASN A 307 5.67 -13.07 11.71
C ASN A 307 7.16 -13.33 12.01
N LEU A 308 7.96 -12.26 11.98
CA LEU A 308 9.42 -12.32 12.10
C LEU A 308 9.88 -12.81 13.48
N VAL A 309 9.14 -12.49 14.54
CA VAL A 309 9.41 -12.96 15.91
C VAL A 309 9.23 -14.48 15.98
N SER A 310 8.07 -14.96 15.55
CA SER A 310 7.72 -16.38 15.47
C SER A 310 8.73 -17.17 14.61
N LEU A 311 9.13 -16.61 13.47
CA LEU A 311 10.16 -17.18 12.58
C LEU A 311 11.50 -17.33 13.30
N LYS A 312 11.99 -16.26 13.94
CA LYS A 312 13.26 -16.26 14.67
C LYS A 312 13.27 -17.29 15.80
N GLU A 313 12.20 -17.38 16.56
CA GLU A 313 12.06 -18.34 17.66
C GLU A 313 12.13 -19.79 17.16
N ARG A 314 11.46 -20.12 16.06
CA ARG A 314 11.47 -21.46 15.45
C ARG A 314 12.83 -21.83 14.90
N LEU A 315 13.52 -20.87 14.27
CA LEU A 315 14.89 -21.06 13.81
C LEU A 315 15.84 -21.30 14.99
N ALA A 316 15.73 -20.53 16.06
CA ALA A 316 16.54 -20.72 17.26
C ALA A 316 16.28 -22.10 17.92
N ALA A 317 15.02 -22.52 17.99
CA ALA A 317 14.64 -23.84 18.51
C ALA A 317 15.19 -24.98 17.64
N PHE A 318 15.10 -24.85 16.30
CA PHE A 318 15.72 -25.78 15.36
C PHE A 318 17.23 -25.91 15.61
N ASP A 319 17.95 -24.79 15.71
CA ASP A 319 19.40 -24.80 15.91
C ASP A 319 19.78 -25.42 17.27
N GLY A 320 18.99 -25.16 18.31
CA GLY A 320 19.11 -25.81 19.61
C GLY A 320 19.05 -27.34 19.49
N ILE A 321 18.03 -27.88 18.81
CA ILE A 321 17.89 -29.32 18.59
C ILE A 321 19.01 -29.88 17.71
N TRP A 322 19.35 -29.19 16.62
CA TRP A 322 20.43 -29.58 15.73
C TRP A 322 21.76 -29.81 16.47
N ASN A 323 22.07 -28.92 17.42
CA ASN A 323 23.29 -28.99 18.21
C ASN A 323 23.33 -30.18 19.18
N THR A 324 22.18 -30.80 19.48
CA THR A 324 22.11 -32.03 20.29
C THR A 324 22.30 -33.33 19.49
N LEU A 325 22.17 -33.28 18.16
CA LEU A 325 22.33 -34.45 17.30
C LEU A 325 23.76 -34.99 17.37
N ASN A 326 23.90 -36.32 17.37
CA ASN A 326 25.18 -37.00 17.21
C ASN A 326 25.70 -36.88 15.75
N GLY A 327 26.94 -37.33 15.51
CA GLY A 327 27.56 -37.27 14.18
C GLY A 327 26.73 -37.97 13.11
N ASP A 328 26.36 -39.23 13.33
CA ASP A 328 25.62 -40.04 12.36
C ASP A 328 24.28 -39.40 11.96
N SER A 329 23.52 -38.88 12.94
CA SER A 329 22.26 -38.18 12.68
C SER A 329 22.45 -36.85 11.95
N ARG A 330 23.58 -36.15 12.11
CA ARG A 330 23.87 -34.94 11.32
C ARG A 330 24.24 -35.27 9.88
N TYR A 331 24.78 -36.46 9.62
CA TYR A 331 25.12 -36.91 8.27
C TYR A 331 23.96 -37.60 7.53
N ASP A 332 22.87 -37.92 8.24
CA ASP A 332 21.61 -38.37 7.64
C ASP A 332 21.14 -37.38 6.55
N VAL A 333 20.72 -37.92 5.42
CA VAL A 333 20.39 -37.11 4.23
C VAL A 333 19.19 -36.20 4.50
N THR A 334 18.18 -36.70 5.20
CA THR A 334 16.97 -35.94 5.53
C THR A 334 17.30 -34.79 6.49
N ASN A 335 18.10 -35.07 7.51
CA ASN A 335 18.55 -34.04 8.46
C ASN A 335 19.43 -32.97 7.79
N LYS A 336 20.35 -33.35 6.89
CA LYS A 336 21.13 -32.39 6.09
C LYS A 336 20.24 -31.49 5.24
N ARG A 337 19.19 -32.05 4.62
CA ARG A 337 18.20 -31.26 3.87
C ARG A 337 17.48 -30.26 4.76
N PHE A 338 17.02 -30.67 5.94
CA PHE A 338 16.43 -29.72 6.89
C PHE A 338 17.43 -28.65 7.33
N ARG A 339 18.71 -29.01 7.50
CA ARG A 339 19.75 -28.03 7.85
C ARG A 339 20.04 -27.03 6.73
N SER A 340 20.07 -27.45 5.47
CA SER A 340 20.23 -26.52 4.35
C SER A 340 19.00 -25.60 4.22
N MET A 341 17.79 -26.14 4.38
CA MET A 341 16.54 -25.37 4.42
C MET A 341 16.53 -24.35 5.57
N TYR A 342 17.04 -24.71 6.74
CA TYR A 342 17.21 -23.79 7.88
C TYR A 342 18.06 -22.57 7.48
N HIS A 343 19.19 -22.77 6.81
CA HIS A 343 20.04 -21.65 6.40
C HIS A 343 19.39 -20.77 5.33
N ILE A 344 18.60 -21.33 4.41
CA ILE A 344 17.77 -20.55 3.47
C ILE A 344 16.73 -19.71 4.23
N LEU A 345 16.02 -20.29 5.20
CA LEU A 345 15.02 -19.59 6.04
C LEU A 345 15.66 -18.56 6.99
N LEU A 346 16.92 -18.76 7.39
CA LEU A 346 17.68 -17.80 8.17
C LEU A 346 18.15 -16.62 7.31
N ALA A 347 18.65 -16.89 6.10
CA ALA A 347 18.98 -15.86 5.11
C ALA A 347 17.74 -15.00 4.79
N ALA A 348 16.60 -15.66 4.64
CA ALA A 348 15.30 -15.04 4.51
C ALA A 348 14.97 -14.07 5.64
N TRP A 349 14.99 -14.55 6.89
CA TRP A 349 14.74 -13.71 8.06
C TRP A 349 15.70 -12.50 8.12
N LYS A 350 16.99 -12.72 7.85
CA LYS A 350 18.02 -11.67 7.80
C LYS A 350 17.74 -10.58 6.77
N ILE A 351 17.25 -10.94 5.58
CA ILE A 351 16.85 -9.96 4.56
C ILE A 351 15.71 -9.08 5.08
N LEU A 352 14.69 -9.68 5.70
CA LEU A 352 13.50 -8.96 6.19
C LEU A 352 13.80 -8.06 7.40
N GLU A 353 14.76 -8.45 8.24
CA GLU A 353 15.24 -7.66 9.38
C GLU A 353 16.39 -6.70 9.00
N HIS A 354 16.82 -6.70 7.72
CA HIS A 354 17.97 -5.94 7.25
C HIS A 354 19.23 -6.14 8.11
N CYS A 355 19.53 -7.39 8.49
CA CYS A 355 20.62 -7.70 9.42
C CYS A 355 21.52 -8.87 8.98
N GLY A 356 22.77 -8.86 9.45
CA GLY A 356 23.73 -9.94 9.27
C GLY A 356 24.19 -10.17 7.82
N ASP A 357 25.03 -11.20 7.64
CA ASP A 357 25.52 -11.62 6.33
C ASP A 357 24.59 -12.70 5.74
N VAL A 358 23.91 -12.35 4.64
CA VAL A 358 22.99 -13.20 3.89
C VAL A 358 23.75 -14.19 3.01
N GLU A 359 24.83 -13.73 2.36
CA GLU A 359 25.62 -14.54 1.43
C GLU A 359 26.31 -15.69 2.17
N SER A 360 26.83 -15.43 3.37
CA SER A 360 27.42 -16.46 4.21
C SER A 360 26.42 -17.56 4.57
N GLU A 361 25.15 -17.24 4.87
CA GLU A 361 24.15 -18.26 5.16
C GLU A 361 23.79 -19.09 3.92
N LEU A 362 23.65 -18.45 2.76
CA LEU A 362 23.38 -19.16 1.51
C LEU A 362 24.54 -20.09 1.13
N ASN A 363 25.79 -19.64 1.29
CA ASN A 363 26.96 -20.48 1.05
C ASN A 363 27.01 -21.67 2.01
N ARG A 364 26.70 -21.50 3.30
CA ARG A 364 26.58 -22.62 4.25
C ARG A 364 25.51 -23.62 3.84
N ALA A 365 24.34 -23.15 3.38
CA ALA A 365 23.29 -24.04 2.89
C ALA A 365 23.81 -24.93 1.76
N VAL A 366 24.59 -24.35 0.83
CA VAL A 366 25.23 -25.09 -0.26
C VAL A 366 26.32 -26.04 0.23
N GLU A 367 27.17 -25.63 1.16
CA GLU A 367 28.21 -26.51 1.72
C GLU A 367 27.63 -27.77 2.35
N ILE A 368 26.48 -27.64 3.03
CA ILE A 368 25.79 -28.75 3.70
C ILE A 368 25.21 -29.75 2.69
N ASP A 369 24.61 -29.27 1.59
CA ASP A 369 23.92 -30.11 0.61
C ASP A 369 24.13 -29.63 -0.83
N HIS A 370 25.39 -29.64 -1.27
CA HIS A 370 25.83 -29.09 -2.56
C HIS A 370 25.28 -29.83 -3.79
N THR A 371 24.73 -31.02 -3.61
CA THR A 371 24.10 -31.82 -4.69
C THR A 371 22.61 -31.54 -4.86
N ASN A 372 21.99 -30.86 -3.90
CA ASN A 372 20.55 -30.66 -3.92
C ASN A 372 20.17 -29.38 -4.66
N VAL A 373 19.47 -29.55 -5.79
CA VAL A 373 19.01 -28.45 -6.64
C VAL A 373 18.13 -27.43 -5.90
N ASP A 374 17.36 -27.88 -4.91
CA ASP A 374 16.44 -27.04 -4.13
C ASP A 374 17.17 -25.95 -3.33
N VAL A 375 18.41 -26.20 -2.92
CA VAL A 375 19.21 -25.22 -2.16
C VAL A 375 19.58 -24.04 -3.05
N TYR A 376 20.08 -24.32 -4.25
CA TYR A 376 20.43 -23.28 -5.22
C TYR A 376 19.19 -22.55 -5.74
N LEU A 377 18.09 -23.29 -5.94
CA LEU A 377 16.83 -22.72 -6.36
C LEU A 377 16.25 -21.79 -5.28
N GLY A 378 16.25 -22.22 -4.01
CA GLY A 378 15.81 -21.41 -2.89
C GLY A 378 16.65 -20.14 -2.72
N ALA A 379 17.98 -20.24 -2.86
CA ALA A 379 18.88 -19.10 -2.88
C ALA A 379 18.58 -18.14 -4.04
N ALA A 380 18.41 -18.67 -5.26
CA ALA A 380 18.12 -17.87 -6.45
C ALA A 380 16.76 -17.17 -6.37
N LEU A 381 15.72 -17.87 -5.87
CA LEU A 381 14.42 -17.24 -5.58
C LEU A 381 14.64 -16.10 -4.59
N LEU A 382 15.23 -16.39 -3.43
CA LEU A 382 15.46 -15.40 -2.37
C LEU A 382 16.23 -14.15 -2.83
N LEU A 383 17.29 -14.32 -3.61
CA LEU A 383 18.10 -13.21 -4.12
C LEU A 383 17.37 -12.43 -5.20
N SER A 384 16.67 -13.14 -6.10
CA SER A 384 15.84 -12.52 -7.13
C SER A 384 14.84 -11.59 -6.46
N GLU A 385 14.14 -12.07 -5.42
CA GLU A 385 13.20 -11.32 -4.59
C GLU A 385 13.74 -10.02 -4.00
N ASN A 386 14.98 -10.08 -3.53
CA ASN A 386 15.63 -8.94 -2.93
C ASN A 386 16.20 -7.95 -3.98
N GLY A 387 15.95 -8.18 -5.27
CA GLY A 387 16.48 -7.38 -6.38
C GLY A 387 17.93 -7.68 -6.75
N GLN A 388 18.55 -8.69 -6.13
CA GLN A 388 19.91 -9.16 -6.41
C GLN A 388 19.91 -10.14 -7.58
N LEU A 389 19.54 -9.62 -8.76
CA LEU A 389 19.28 -10.43 -9.94
C LEU A 389 20.54 -11.13 -10.49
N GLN A 390 21.71 -10.51 -10.37
CA GLN A 390 22.95 -11.08 -10.89
C GLN A 390 23.40 -12.26 -10.03
N GLU A 391 23.38 -12.10 -8.72
CA GLU A 391 23.71 -13.14 -7.75
C GLU A 391 22.73 -14.31 -7.88
N ALA A 392 21.43 -14.02 -8.09
CA ALA A 392 20.44 -15.05 -8.38
C ALA A 392 20.80 -15.86 -9.65
N ILE A 393 21.25 -15.18 -10.72
CA ILE A 393 21.72 -15.85 -11.96
C ILE A 393 22.94 -16.73 -11.67
N ASP A 394 23.88 -16.27 -10.85
CA ASP A 394 25.08 -17.05 -10.51
C ASP A 394 24.73 -18.37 -9.80
N TYR A 395 23.75 -18.34 -8.89
CA TYR A 395 23.23 -19.57 -8.25
C TYR A 395 22.52 -20.49 -9.26
N LEU A 396 21.74 -19.93 -10.20
CA LEU A 396 21.10 -20.71 -11.27
C LEU A 396 22.13 -21.32 -12.24
N ASP A 397 23.24 -20.64 -12.51
CA ASP A 397 24.33 -21.14 -13.34
C ASP A 397 25.12 -22.26 -12.66
N ARG A 398 25.30 -22.18 -11.33
CA ARG A 398 25.82 -23.31 -10.54
C ARG A 398 24.86 -24.50 -10.60
N LEU A 399 23.55 -24.27 -10.45
CA LEU A 399 22.54 -25.32 -10.55
C LEU A 399 22.56 -26.00 -11.92
N SER A 400 22.62 -25.24 -13.03
CA SER A 400 22.69 -25.84 -14.38
C SER A 400 23.92 -26.71 -14.65
N LYS A 401 24.98 -26.61 -13.84
CA LYS A 401 26.11 -27.55 -13.90
C LYS A 401 25.78 -28.88 -13.22
N ILE A 402 24.90 -28.87 -12.23
CA ILE A 402 24.46 -30.05 -11.46
C ILE A 402 23.35 -30.77 -12.20
N ASP A 403 22.33 -30.03 -12.66
CA ASP A 403 21.22 -30.54 -13.45
C ASP A 403 20.95 -29.65 -14.68
N PRO A 404 21.60 -29.92 -15.82
CA PRO A 404 21.40 -29.18 -17.06
C PRO A 404 19.98 -29.30 -17.64
N ALA A 405 19.25 -30.37 -17.28
CA ALA A 405 17.90 -30.65 -17.79
C ALA A 405 16.79 -30.02 -16.91
N HIS A 406 17.15 -29.35 -15.81
CA HIS A 406 16.19 -28.77 -14.89
C HIS A 406 15.38 -27.64 -15.55
N HIS A 407 14.16 -27.95 -15.96
CA HIS A 407 13.28 -27.03 -16.72
C HIS A 407 13.05 -25.69 -16.00
N LEU A 408 12.78 -25.69 -14.69
CA LEU A 408 12.51 -24.48 -13.91
C LEU A 408 13.69 -23.49 -13.95
N VAL A 409 14.92 -23.97 -14.07
CA VAL A 409 16.14 -23.15 -14.03
C VAL A 409 16.26 -22.33 -15.30
N ASN A 410 15.92 -22.93 -16.44
CA ASN A 410 15.93 -22.21 -17.71
C ASN A 410 14.87 -21.10 -17.72
N HIS A 411 13.67 -21.37 -17.17
CA HIS A 411 12.63 -20.35 -17.01
C HIS A 411 13.06 -19.23 -16.06
N MET A 412 13.54 -19.56 -14.86
CA MET A 412 13.96 -18.58 -13.86
C MET A 412 15.16 -17.75 -14.32
N ARG A 413 16.15 -18.37 -14.96
CA ARG A 413 17.31 -17.67 -15.53
C ARG A 413 16.85 -16.69 -16.60
N ALA A 414 15.96 -17.11 -17.49
CA ALA A 414 15.45 -16.23 -18.53
C ALA A 414 14.65 -15.06 -17.93
N ASN A 415 13.86 -15.29 -16.87
CA ASN A 415 13.15 -14.24 -16.15
C ASN A 415 14.11 -13.23 -15.49
N CYS A 416 15.15 -13.70 -14.79
CA CYS A 416 16.14 -12.83 -14.15
C CYS A 416 16.91 -12.00 -15.18
N ASN A 417 17.34 -12.62 -16.29
CA ASN A 417 17.99 -11.93 -17.40
C ASN A 417 17.07 -10.87 -18.01
N MET A 418 15.80 -11.21 -18.24
CA MET A 418 14.84 -10.27 -18.78
C MET A 418 14.64 -9.06 -17.85
N ALA A 419 14.51 -9.29 -16.54
CA ALA A 419 14.40 -8.22 -15.54
C ALA A 419 15.66 -7.34 -15.50
N LEU A 420 16.85 -7.95 -15.59
CA LEU A 420 18.12 -7.22 -15.65
C LEU A 420 18.20 -6.36 -16.92
N LYS A 421 17.85 -6.92 -18.09
CA LYS A 421 17.81 -6.18 -19.36
C LYS A 421 16.81 -5.03 -19.35
N ALA A 422 15.63 -5.26 -18.80
CA ALA A 422 14.64 -4.21 -18.60
C ALA A 422 15.18 -3.10 -17.68
N SER A 423 15.87 -3.44 -16.59
CA SER A 423 16.42 -2.47 -15.64
C SER A 423 17.48 -1.51 -16.21
N VAL A 424 18.16 -1.92 -17.28
CA VAL A 424 19.15 -1.10 -17.99
C VAL A 424 18.59 -0.45 -19.28
N GLY A 425 17.30 -0.63 -19.56
CA GLY A 425 16.63 -0.08 -20.74
C GLY A 425 16.87 -0.84 -22.05
N ASP A 426 17.41 -2.06 -21.98
CA ASP A 426 17.64 -2.93 -23.14
C ASP A 426 16.35 -3.67 -23.53
N VAL A 427 15.45 -2.94 -24.20
CA VAL A 427 14.15 -3.46 -24.65
C VAL A 427 14.32 -4.62 -25.63
N GLY A 428 15.30 -4.54 -26.55
CA GLY A 428 15.56 -5.60 -27.53
C GLY A 428 16.03 -6.90 -26.86
N GLY A 429 16.94 -6.80 -25.90
CA GLY A 429 17.40 -7.93 -25.09
C GLY A 429 16.29 -8.54 -24.23
N ALA A 430 15.42 -7.71 -23.64
CA ALA A 430 14.27 -8.19 -22.88
C ALA A 430 13.29 -8.97 -23.76
N VAL A 431 12.97 -8.46 -24.96
CA VAL A 431 12.09 -9.16 -25.92
C VAL A 431 12.70 -10.49 -26.39
N ALA A 432 14.02 -10.54 -26.63
CA ALA A 432 14.69 -11.79 -26.99
C ALA A 432 14.62 -12.85 -25.88
N CYS A 433 14.78 -12.44 -24.62
CA CYS A 433 14.59 -13.33 -23.47
C CYS A 433 13.16 -13.85 -23.38
N MET A 434 12.17 -12.97 -23.62
CA MET A 434 10.75 -13.29 -23.60
C MET A 434 10.37 -14.35 -24.65
N THR A 435 10.91 -14.26 -25.87
CA THR A 435 10.73 -15.28 -26.93
C THR A 435 11.30 -16.63 -26.50
N LYS A 436 12.45 -16.64 -25.82
CA LYS A 436 13.06 -17.87 -25.31
C LYS A 436 12.20 -18.53 -24.22
N VAL A 437 11.58 -17.75 -23.33
CA VAL A 437 10.64 -18.26 -22.32
C VAL A 437 9.41 -18.89 -22.99
N ASP A 438 8.85 -18.25 -24.02
CA ASP A 438 7.70 -18.77 -24.76
C ASP A 438 8.01 -20.12 -25.42
N GLN A 439 9.17 -20.22 -26.09
CA GLN A 439 9.64 -21.47 -26.69
C GLN A 439 9.77 -22.60 -25.65
N LEU A 440 10.32 -22.31 -24.47
CA LEU A 440 10.45 -23.29 -23.39
C LEU A 440 9.07 -23.79 -22.89
N LEU A 441 8.08 -22.89 -22.79
CA LEU A 441 6.71 -23.28 -22.41
C LEU A 441 6.01 -24.11 -23.49
N GLN A 442 6.28 -23.84 -24.78
CA GLN A 442 5.72 -24.62 -25.89
C GLN A 442 6.34 -26.02 -25.98
N MET A 443 7.63 -26.15 -25.66
CA MET A 443 8.32 -27.45 -25.61
C MET A 443 7.84 -28.33 -24.46
N ASN A 444 7.42 -27.75 -23.34
CA ASN A 444 6.86 -28.48 -22.20
C ASN A 444 5.32 -28.47 -22.22
N GLN A 445 4.72 -29.39 -22.96
CA GLN A 445 3.25 -29.52 -23.05
C GLN A 445 2.57 -29.86 -21.70
N ASN A 446 3.31 -30.45 -20.76
CA ASN A 446 2.85 -30.77 -19.40
C ASN A 446 3.50 -29.86 -18.33
N ALA A 447 3.82 -28.62 -18.68
CA ALA A 447 4.37 -27.67 -17.71
C ALA A 447 3.41 -27.46 -16.53
N ASP A 448 3.97 -27.33 -15.32
CA ASP A 448 3.19 -27.00 -14.12
C ASP A 448 2.36 -25.73 -14.37
N PRO A 449 1.04 -25.74 -14.09
CA PRO A 449 0.17 -24.56 -14.23
C PRO A 449 0.71 -23.28 -13.59
N VAL A 450 1.50 -23.39 -12.51
CA VAL A 450 2.15 -22.26 -11.84
C VAL A 450 3.20 -21.59 -12.73
N LEU A 451 3.86 -22.32 -13.63
CA LEU A 451 4.78 -21.73 -14.61
C LEU A 451 4.04 -20.81 -15.59
N TYR A 452 2.85 -21.20 -16.05
CA TYR A 452 2.02 -20.34 -16.89
C TYR A 452 1.56 -19.09 -16.13
N LEU A 453 1.28 -19.18 -14.83
CA LEU A 453 0.95 -18.03 -13.99
C LEU A 453 2.15 -17.06 -13.88
N ILE A 454 3.33 -17.58 -13.57
CA ILE A 454 4.59 -16.81 -13.46
C ILE A 454 4.89 -16.10 -14.78
N THR A 455 4.88 -16.84 -15.88
CA THR A 455 5.19 -16.30 -17.21
C THR A 455 4.11 -15.34 -17.70
N GLY A 456 2.83 -15.60 -17.42
CA GLY A 456 1.75 -14.68 -17.77
C GLY A 456 1.94 -13.29 -17.15
N ARG A 457 2.38 -13.22 -15.88
CA ARG A 457 2.68 -11.95 -15.18
C ARG A 457 3.82 -11.20 -15.84
N LEU A 458 4.82 -11.93 -16.30
CA LEU A 458 5.94 -11.39 -17.04
C LEU A 458 5.47 -10.72 -18.33
N TYR A 459 4.66 -11.43 -19.13
CA TYR A 459 4.08 -10.89 -20.36
C TYR A 459 3.18 -9.68 -20.08
N TYR A 460 2.39 -9.74 -19.02
CA TYR A 460 1.51 -8.65 -18.61
C TYR A 460 2.32 -7.39 -18.28
N ALA A 461 3.38 -7.54 -17.47
CA ALA A 461 4.27 -6.43 -17.14
C ALA A 461 5.04 -5.88 -18.36
N ALA A 462 5.39 -6.75 -19.31
CA ALA A 462 5.97 -6.38 -20.60
C ALA A 462 4.94 -5.79 -21.59
N GLN A 463 3.69 -5.56 -21.18
CA GLN A 463 2.59 -5.02 -22.00
C GLN A 463 2.20 -5.91 -23.20
N ASN A 464 2.57 -7.19 -23.18
CA ASN A 464 2.17 -8.17 -24.19
C ASN A 464 0.87 -8.89 -23.77
N LYS A 465 -0.27 -8.21 -23.97
CA LYS A 465 -1.59 -8.66 -23.52
C LYS A 465 -2.02 -10.00 -24.10
N GLY A 466 -1.69 -10.27 -25.37
CA GLY A 466 -2.07 -11.51 -26.04
C GLY A 466 -1.43 -12.75 -25.40
N LEU A 467 -0.11 -12.74 -25.22
CA LEU A 467 0.61 -13.84 -24.57
C LEU A 467 0.28 -13.95 -23.07
N ALA A 468 0.09 -12.81 -22.40
CA ALA A 468 -0.35 -12.78 -21.01
C ALA A 468 -1.69 -13.49 -20.84
N LYS A 469 -2.70 -13.11 -21.64
CA LYS A 469 -4.03 -13.72 -21.62
C LYS A 469 -3.98 -15.22 -21.91
N ALA A 470 -3.22 -15.64 -22.93
CA ALA A 470 -3.07 -17.06 -23.27
C ALA A 470 -2.45 -17.86 -22.11
N SER A 471 -1.42 -17.30 -21.46
CA SER A 471 -0.75 -17.95 -20.34
C SER A 471 -1.66 -18.04 -19.11
N PHE A 472 -2.35 -16.96 -18.76
CA PHE A 472 -3.27 -16.99 -17.62
C PHE A 472 -4.47 -17.90 -17.84
N LYS A 473 -4.93 -18.07 -19.09
CA LYS A 473 -5.97 -19.07 -19.42
C LYS A 473 -5.49 -20.48 -19.12
N LYS A 474 -4.30 -20.85 -19.60
CA LYS A 474 -3.70 -22.16 -19.29
C LYS A 474 -3.49 -22.37 -17.79
N ALA A 475 -3.06 -21.34 -17.08
CA ALA A 475 -2.97 -21.39 -15.62
C ALA A 475 -4.34 -21.62 -14.98
N ALA A 476 -5.38 -20.89 -15.40
CA ALA A 476 -6.74 -21.04 -14.88
C ALA A 476 -7.36 -22.41 -15.19
N GLU A 477 -7.00 -23.04 -16.31
CA GLU A 477 -7.39 -24.41 -16.66
C GLU A 477 -6.72 -25.45 -15.75
N GLY A 478 -5.44 -25.24 -15.42
CA GLY A 478 -4.67 -26.18 -14.60
C GLY A 478 -4.87 -26.05 -13.09
N ILE A 479 -5.20 -24.86 -12.59
CA ILE A 479 -5.44 -24.57 -11.16
C ILE A 479 -6.75 -23.76 -10.97
N PRO A 480 -7.91 -24.36 -11.30
CA PRO A 480 -9.18 -23.64 -11.39
C PRO A 480 -9.72 -23.13 -10.06
N ASP A 481 -9.31 -23.70 -8.93
CA ASP A 481 -9.81 -23.32 -7.60
C ASP A 481 -9.05 -22.15 -6.95
N TYR A 482 -7.98 -21.68 -7.60
CA TYR A 482 -7.12 -20.62 -7.09
C TYR A 482 -7.55 -19.24 -7.60
N ALA A 483 -7.37 -18.22 -6.76
CA ALA A 483 -7.78 -16.85 -7.10
C ALA A 483 -6.85 -16.19 -8.15
N ALA A 484 -5.54 -16.43 -8.05
CA ALA A 484 -4.53 -15.70 -8.82
C ALA A 484 -4.72 -15.76 -10.35
N PRO A 485 -4.98 -16.91 -11.00
CA PRO A 485 -5.21 -16.94 -12.45
C PRO A 485 -6.44 -16.12 -12.88
N VAL A 486 -7.53 -16.19 -12.11
CA VAL A 486 -8.77 -15.44 -12.39
C VAL A 486 -8.54 -13.95 -12.20
N PHE A 487 -7.82 -13.55 -11.15
CA PHE A 487 -7.44 -12.17 -10.92
C PHE A 487 -6.70 -11.59 -12.12
N TYR A 488 -5.62 -12.24 -12.56
CA TYR A 488 -4.81 -11.74 -13.66
C TYR A 488 -5.54 -11.75 -15.01
N LEU A 489 -6.37 -12.76 -15.29
CA LEU A 489 -7.25 -12.74 -16.46
C LEU A 489 -8.19 -11.55 -16.45
N ALA A 490 -8.83 -11.27 -15.31
CA ALA A 490 -9.74 -10.14 -15.18
C ALA A 490 -9.03 -8.80 -15.42
N MET A 491 -7.76 -8.67 -15.04
CA MET A 491 -6.95 -7.48 -15.32
C MET A 491 -6.72 -7.29 -16.81
N VAL A 492 -6.28 -8.32 -17.53
CA VAL A 492 -6.07 -8.23 -18.97
C VAL A 492 -7.38 -7.95 -19.71
N GLU A 493 -8.45 -8.65 -19.35
CA GLU A 493 -9.78 -8.46 -19.94
C GLU A 493 -10.33 -7.06 -19.69
N ALA A 494 -10.13 -6.50 -18.49
CA ALA A 494 -10.57 -5.16 -18.18
C ALA A 494 -9.84 -4.11 -19.01
N GLU A 495 -8.53 -4.26 -19.23
CA GLU A 495 -7.79 -3.34 -20.09
C GLU A 495 -8.18 -3.47 -21.56
N GLU A 496 -8.57 -4.65 -22.05
CA GLU A 496 -9.13 -4.81 -23.40
C GLU A 496 -10.50 -4.14 -23.54
N MET A 497 -11.25 -4.03 -22.44
CA MET A 497 -12.55 -3.37 -22.34
C MET A 497 -12.46 -1.89 -21.95
N GLU A 498 -11.30 -1.25 -22.05
CA GLU A 498 -11.12 0.16 -21.69
C GLU A 498 -12.13 1.06 -22.44
N GLY A 499 -12.89 1.86 -21.69
CA GLY A 499 -13.95 2.72 -22.21
C GLY A 499 -15.33 2.05 -22.37
N SER A 500 -15.44 0.74 -22.13
CA SER A 500 -16.73 0.03 -22.11
C SER A 500 -17.50 0.28 -20.81
N PRO A 501 -18.83 0.51 -20.84
CA PRO A 501 -19.64 0.66 -19.64
C PRO A 501 -19.67 -0.62 -18.78
N ASN A 502 -19.39 -1.79 -19.38
CA ASN A 502 -19.42 -3.09 -18.71
C ASN A 502 -18.11 -3.43 -17.99
N GLN A 503 -17.03 -2.67 -18.20
CA GLN A 503 -15.70 -2.95 -17.65
C GLN A 503 -15.73 -3.07 -16.13
N MET A 504 -16.32 -2.09 -15.43
CA MET A 504 -16.42 -2.08 -13.97
C MET A 504 -17.27 -3.22 -13.41
N ALA A 505 -18.39 -3.54 -14.07
CA ALA A 505 -19.29 -4.61 -13.62
C ALA A 505 -18.63 -6.00 -13.76
N MET A 506 -17.90 -6.21 -14.86
CA MET A 506 -17.11 -7.43 -15.07
C MET A 506 -16.00 -7.54 -14.01
N LEU A 507 -15.25 -6.46 -13.77
CA LEU A 507 -14.20 -6.43 -12.74
C LEU A 507 -14.77 -6.78 -11.36
N GLU A 508 -15.85 -6.13 -10.95
CA GLU A 508 -16.48 -6.38 -9.65
C GLU A 508 -16.87 -7.86 -9.49
N SER A 509 -17.51 -8.44 -10.51
CA SER A 509 -17.91 -9.85 -10.51
C SER A 509 -16.70 -10.77 -10.36
N LYS A 510 -15.64 -10.55 -11.14
CA LYS A 510 -14.41 -11.35 -11.08
C LYS A 510 -13.66 -11.20 -9.75
N MET A 511 -13.62 -9.99 -9.18
CA MET A 511 -12.98 -9.76 -7.88
C MET A 511 -13.75 -10.43 -6.74
N LYS A 512 -15.09 -10.48 -6.80
CA LYS A 512 -15.90 -11.25 -5.84
C LYS A 512 -15.58 -12.75 -5.91
N ILE A 513 -15.46 -13.31 -7.12
CA ILE A 513 -15.01 -14.71 -7.30
C ILE A 513 -13.60 -14.92 -6.72
N CYS A 514 -12.70 -13.95 -6.88
CA CYS A 514 -11.37 -14.04 -6.27
C CYS A 514 -11.47 -14.09 -4.73
N LEU A 515 -12.32 -13.28 -4.11
CA LEU A 515 -12.53 -13.28 -2.66
C LEU A 515 -13.30 -14.50 -2.13
N GLU A 516 -14.14 -15.13 -2.95
CA GLU A 516 -14.76 -16.42 -2.61
C GLU A 516 -13.69 -17.53 -2.50
N ARG A 517 -12.67 -17.48 -3.37
CA ARG A 517 -11.57 -18.46 -3.40
C ARG A 517 -10.49 -18.16 -2.36
N GLU A 518 -10.15 -16.89 -2.19
CA GLU A 518 -9.12 -16.41 -1.27
C GLU A 518 -9.64 -15.14 -0.56
N LYS A 519 -10.25 -15.33 0.62
CA LYS A 519 -10.91 -14.24 1.37
C LYS A 519 -9.98 -13.07 1.70
N ALA A 520 -8.71 -13.36 1.94
CA ALA A 520 -7.68 -12.41 2.32
C ALA A 520 -6.84 -11.92 1.14
N ASN A 521 -7.42 -11.78 -0.06
CA ASN A 521 -6.70 -11.29 -1.23
C ASN A 521 -6.66 -9.74 -1.25
N PRO A 522 -5.50 -9.10 -1.00
CA PRO A 522 -5.40 -7.64 -0.93
C PRO A 522 -5.66 -6.98 -2.28
N ASP A 523 -5.22 -7.61 -3.37
CA ASP A 523 -5.33 -7.05 -4.71
C ASP A 523 -6.80 -6.91 -5.14
N ALA A 524 -7.62 -7.94 -4.86
CA ALA A 524 -9.06 -7.92 -5.12
C ALA A 524 -9.80 -6.91 -4.23
N LEU A 525 -9.44 -6.81 -2.95
CA LEU A 525 -10.01 -5.82 -2.01
C LEU A 525 -9.75 -4.39 -2.49
N ALA A 526 -8.52 -4.08 -2.89
CA ALA A 526 -8.15 -2.75 -3.39
C ALA A 526 -8.95 -2.37 -4.65
N ILE A 527 -9.18 -3.30 -5.57
CA ILE A 527 -9.96 -3.04 -6.79
C ILE A 527 -11.44 -2.80 -6.44
N LEU A 528 -12.03 -3.60 -5.56
CA LEU A 528 -13.39 -3.38 -5.09
C LEU A 528 -13.54 -2.03 -4.36
N ALA A 529 -12.54 -1.65 -3.56
CA ALA A 529 -12.52 -0.35 -2.88
C ALA A 529 -12.53 0.82 -3.90
N LYS A 530 -11.77 0.71 -4.98
CA LYS A 530 -11.79 1.69 -6.08
C LYS A 530 -13.13 1.74 -6.80
N ILE A 531 -13.76 0.60 -7.05
CA ILE A 531 -15.09 0.54 -7.66
C ILE A 531 -16.14 1.19 -6.73
N ALA A 532 -16.09 0.91 -5.43
CA ALA A 532 -16.95 1.55 -4.44
C ALA A 532 -16.74 3.07 -4.41
N PHE A 533 -15.48 3.52 -4.46
CA PHE A 533 -15.13 4.93 -4.53
C PHE A 533 -15.70 5.61 -5.80
N GLN A 534 -15.57 4.97 -6.97
CA GLN A 534 -16.15 5.46 -8.23
C GLN A 534 -17.67 5.56 -8.19
N ARG A 535 -18.33 4.69 -7.40
CA ARG A 535 -19.78 4.73 -7.12
C ARG A 535 -20.16 5.70 -5.99
N GLN A 536 -19.21 6.50 -5.49
CA GLN A 536 -19.40 7.47 -4.41
C GLN A 536 -19.78 6.83 -3.06
N GLN A 537 -19.51 5.53 -2.88
CA GLN A 537 -19.75 4.80 -1.65
C GLN A 537 -18.51 4.90 -0.74
N LEU A 538 -18.26 6.09 -0.19
CA LEU A 538 -17.02 6.40 0.55
C LEU A 538 -16.80 5.48 1.76
N ASP A 539 -17.84 5.17 2.53
CA ASP A 539 -17.71 4.29 3.69
C ASP A 539 -17.37 2.85 3.32
N GLU A 540 -17.97 2.34 2.23
CA GLU A 540 -17.64 1.01 1.73
C GLU A 540 -16.22 0.96 1.17
N ALA A 541 -15.79 2.01 0.45
CA ALA A 541 -14.42 2.12 -0.03
C ALA A 541 -13.41 2.12 1.14
N LEU A 542 -13.68 2.87 2.20
CA LEU A 542 -12.84 2.91 3.41
C LEU A 542 -12.78 1.54 4.08
N ARG A 543 -13.92 0.88 4.29
CA ARG A 543 -13.99 -0.47 4.89
C ARG A 543 -13.20 -1.50 4.10
N LEU A 544 -13.25 -1.44 2.77
CA LEU A 544 -12.50 -2.35 1.90
C LEU A 544 -10.99 -2.05 1.92
N TYR A 545 -10.59 -0.78 1.96
CA TYR A 545 -9.18 -0.40 2.11
C TYR A 545 -8.61 -0.76 3.48
N GLU A 546 -9.38 -0.63 4.56
CA GLU A 546 -8.97 -1.10 5.91
C GLU A 546 -8.65 -2.59 5.88
N LYS A 547 -9.56 -3.42 5.36
CA LYS A 547 -9.32 -4.85 5.16
C LYS A 547 -8.13 -5.14 4.26
N CYS A 548 -7.95 -4.36 3.20
CA CYS A 548 -6.80 -4.49 2.31
C CYS A 548 -5.49 -4.23 3.07
N ILE A 549 -5.42 -3.18 3.87
CA ILE A 549 -4.24 -2.81 4.67
C ILE A 549 -3.91 -3.90 5.70
N GLU A 550 -4.94 -4.49 6.32
CA GLU A 550 -4.79 -5.59 7.29
C GLU A 550 -4.10 -6.82 6.69
N VAL A 551 -4.44 -7.19 5.44
CA VAL A 551 -3.94 -8.43 4.81
C VAL A 551 -2.78 -8.22 3.82
N CYS A 552 -2.41 -6.98 3.51
CA CYS A 552 -1.38 -6.67 2.53
C CYS A 552 0.05 -6.89 3.09
N PRO A 553 0.97 -7.57 2.40
CA PRO A 553 2.35 -7.74 2.88
C PRO A 553 3.08 -6.41 3.15
N VAL A 554 3.84 -6.34 4.24
CA VAL A 554 4.57 -5.14 4.69
C VAL A 554 6.07 -5.34 4.53
N HIS A 555 6.61 -6.46 5.03
CA HIS A 555 8.06 -6.69 5.02
C HIS A 555 8.54 -7.19 3.67
N THR A 556 7.76 -8.06 3.02
CA THR A 556 8.16 -8.69 1.75
C THR A 556 7.82 -7.83 0.53
N ASN A 557 6.88 -6.89 0.64
CA ASN A 557 6.46 -6.04 -0.48
C ASN A 557 5.76 -4.73 -0.03
N GLU A 558 6.49 -3.85 0.66
CA GLU A 558 5.99 -2.52 1.06
C GLU A 558 5.40 -1.71 -0.09
N ALA A 559 5.96 -1.86 -1.30
CA ALA A 559 5.50 -1.17 -2.50
C ALA A 559 4.05 -1.51 -2.90
N SER A 560 3.52 -2.66 -2.44
CA SER A 560 2.13 -3.07 -2.65
C SER A 560 1.16 -2.41 -1.66
N LEU A 561 1.61 -2.08 -0.44
CA LEU A 561 0.80 -1.45 0.60
C LEU A 561 0.60 0.04 0.36
N LEU A 562 1.65 0.74 -0.09
CA LEU A 562 1.66 2.20 -0.19
C LEU A 562 0.47 2.78 -1.01
N PRO A 563 0.08 2.21 -2.17
CA PRO A 563 -1.09 2.70 -2.91
C PRO A 563 -2.39 2.59 -2.12
N ALA A 564 -2.62 1.48 -1.42
CA ALA A 564 -3.83 1.26 -0.63
C ALA A 564 -3.92 2.24 0.55
N VAL A 565 -2.79 2.44 1.25
CA VAL A 565 -2.69 3.44 2.33
C VAL A 565 -2.91 4.86 1.82
N THR A 566 -2.31 5.20 0.68
CA THR A 566 -2.44 6.53 0.05
C THR A 566 -3.89 6.81 -0.33
N ASP A 567 -4.56 5.86 -0.99
CA ASP A 567 -5.96 5.98 -1.36
C ASP A 567 -6.85 6.07 -0.10
N TYR A 568 -6.57 5.26 0.93
CA TYR A 568 -7.28 5.29 2.21
C TYR A 568 -7.24 6.66 2.90
N VAL A 569 -6.05 7.24 3.11
CA VAL A 569 -5.92 8.53 3.82
C VAL A 569 -6.59 9.67 3.05
N GLN A 570 -6.52 9.64 1.71
CA GLN A 570 -7.20 10.60 0.85
C GLN A 570 -8.73 10.48 0.95
N ILE A 571 -9.27 9.27 0.81
CA ILE A 571 -10.72 9.03 0.87
C ILE A 571 -11.27 9.37 2.26
N ARG A 572 -10.51 9.06 3.32
CA ARG A 572 -10.90 9.36 4.71
C ARG A 572 -11.04 10.86 4.93
N SER A 573 -10.07 11.63 4.45
CA SER A 573 -10.07 13.09 4.53
C SER A 573 -11.16 13.71 3.66
N LEU A 574 -11.40 13.15 2.47
CA LEU A 574 -12.48 13.55 1.58
C LEU A 574 -13.85 13.32 2.21
N ARG A 575 -14.09 12.17 2.85
CA ARG A 575 -15.35 11.89 3.56
C ARG A 575 -15.64 12.95 4.62
N LYS A 576 -14.65 13.24 5.47
CA LYS A 576 -14.76 14.30 6.50
C LYS A 576 -15.06 15.67 5.90
N ALA A 577 -14.38 16.01 4.79
CA ALA A 577 -14.62 17.26 4.09
C ALA A 577 -16.06 17.35 3.56
N VAL A 578 -16.57 16.29 2.90
CA VAL A 578 -17.95 16.23 2.40
C VAL A 578 -18.97 16.40 3.53
N GLU A 579 -18.78 15.72 4.66
CA GLU A 579 -19.64 15.86 5.84
C GLU A 579 -19.60 17.27 6.44
N ALA A 580 -18.41 17.88 6.54
CA ALA A 580 -18.25 19.24 7.06
C ALA A 580 -18.97 20.26 6.17
N VAL A 581 -18.87 20.07 4.86
CA VAL A 581 -19.52 20.92 3.87
C VAL A 581 -21.04 20.78 3.92
N GLN A 582 -21.55 19.55 3.97
CA GLN A 582 -23.00 19.29 4.10
C GLN A 582 -23.57 19.99 5.34
N ARG A 583 -22.88 19.88 6.50
CA ARG A 583 -23.26 20.57 7.74
C ARG A 583 -23.25 22.10 7.59
N ALA A 584 -22.24 22.65 6.93
CA ALA A 584 -22.14 24.09 6.69
C ALA A 584 -23.25 24.61 5.74
N THR A 585 -23.67 23.81 4.76
CA THR A 585 -24.77 24.16 3.84
C THR A 585 -26.17 23.88 4.39
N ALA A 586 -26.31 23.00 5.38
CA ALA A 586 -27.59 22.63 5.98
C ALA A 586 -28.07 23.59 7.09
N SER A 587 -27.26 24.60 7.49
CA SER A 587 -27.74 25.64 8.42
C SER A 587 -28.79 26.53 7.76
N PRO A 588 -29.90 26.88 8.44
CA PRO A 588 -31.14 27.20 7.74
C PRO A 588 -31.20 28.65 7.23
N VAL A 589 -31.70 28.76 6.00
CA VAL A 589 -32.35 29.95 5.43
C VAL A 589 -33.72 30.23 6.09
N ASN A 590 -34.13 29.49 7.12
CA ASN A 590 -35.42 29.70 7.82
C ASN A 590 -35.23 30.35 9.20
N ALA A 591 -34.89 31.64 9.22
CA ALA A 591 -35.10 32.53 10.36
C ALA A 591 -35.72 33.88 9.94
N SER A 592 -36.49 33.89 8.85
CA SER A 592 -37.38 34.99 8.49
C SER A 592 -38.76 34.43 8.18
N GLY A 593 -39.55 34.21 9.22
CA GLY A 593 -40.91 33.70 9.12
C GLY A 593 -41.70 33.99 10.39
N SER A 594 -42.28 35.19 10.43
CA SER A 594 -43.41 35.64 11.25
C SER A 594 -43.48 35.22 12.73
N VAL A 595 -43.36 36.20 13.62
CA VAL A 595 -44.28 36.31 14.76
C VAL A 595 -44.84 37.74 14.74
N CYS A 596 -46.16 37.84 14.79
CA CYS A 596 -46.97 39.07 14.80
C CYS A 596 -46.61 40.02 15.95
#